data_AF-A0A496WBD5-F1
#
_entry.id   AF-A0A496WBD5-F1
#
_cell.length_a   1.000
_cell.length_b   1.000
_cell.length_c   1.000
_cell.angle_alpha   90.00
_cell.angle_beta   90.00
_cell.angle_gamma   90.00
#
_symmetry.space_group_name_H-M   'P 1'
#
loop_
_entity.id
_entity.type
_entity.pdbx_description
1 polymer ?
#
loop_
_entity_poly.entity_id
_entity_poly.type
_entity_poly.pdbx_seq_one_letter_code
_entity_poly.pdbx_strand_id
1 'polypeptide(L)'
;MSDNNKSTWKVGIDIGGTFTDVLAINSADGEVRTAKVSSQADDPIASIVSAYEAIGVEWATVSDLMHGTTMATNAIVEGNLAPVVLVATEGFRDTIEIGRQNRRELYRLQVTPKLPPLVPEHRRIEAIERIGPEGQVLKPLSEAEARR
;
A
#
# COMPACT_ATOMS: atom_id res chain seq x y z
N MET A 1 -44.66 -5.44 3.73
CA MET A 1 -43.84 -5.16 2.54
C MET A 1 -42.45 -5.67 2.88
N SER A 2 -42.07 -6.80 2.30
CA SER A 2 -40.82 -7.49 2.63
C SER A 2 -39.66 -6.85 1.88
N ASP A 3 -38.70 -6.30 2.62
CA ASP A 3 -37.38 -5.92 2.12
C ASP A 3 -36.68 -7.17 1.59
N ASN A 4 -36.80 -7.42 0.29
CA ASN A 4 -36.14 -8.52 -0.39
C ASN A 4 -35.05 -7.99 -1.35
N ASN A 5 -34.37 -6.91 -0.95
CA ASN A 5 -33.16 -6.49 -1.66
C ASN A 5 -31.99 -7.31 -1.14
N LYS A 6 -31.96 -8.60 -1.49
CA LYS A 6 -30.78 -9.42 -1.23
C LYS A 6 -29.64 -8.79 -2.03
N SER A 7 -28.62 -8.29 -1.35
CA SER A 7 -27.39 -7.85 -2.00
C SER A 7 -26.80 -9.06 -2.74
N THR A 8 -26.79 -9.05 -4.06
CA THR A 8 -26.40 -10.18 -4.90
C THR A 8 -25.14 -9.92 -5.72
N TRP A 9 -24.77 -8.65 -5.90
CA TRP A 9 -23.64 -8.26 -6.73
C TRP A 9 -22.34 -8.22 -5.95
N LYS A 10 -21.31 -8.88 -6.49
CA LYS A 10 -19.93 -8.76 -6.04
C LYS A 10 -19.17 -7.95 -7.06
N VAL A 11 -18.52 -6.87 -6.63
CA VAL A 11 -17.89 -5.90 -7.51
C VAL A 11 -16.39 -5.83 -7.20
N GLY A 12 -15.56 -6.02 -8.23
CA GLY A 12 -14.12 -5.79 -8.19
C GLY A 12 -13.75 -4.59 -9.05
N ILE A 13 -12.99 -3.65 -8.51
CA ILE A 13 -12.48 -2.46 -9.21
C ILE A 13 -10.97 -2.44 -9.10
N ASP A 14 -10.27 -2.27 -10.22
CA ASP A 14 -8.81 -2.11 -10.27
C ASP A 14 -8.43 -0.76 -10.90
N ILE A 15 -7.81 0.12 -10.11
CA ILE A 15 -7.34 1.43 -10.59
C ILE A 15 -5.91 1.28 -11.13
N GLY A 16 -5.78 1.40 -12.45
CA GLY A 16 -4.52 1.57 -13.16
C GLY A 16 -4.12 3.04 -13.31
N GLY A 17 -2.94 3.28 -13.88
CA GLY A 17 -2.49 4.65 -14.20
C GLY A 17 -3.30 5.34 -15.30
N THR A 18 -3.72 4.59 -16.33
CA THR A 18 -4.49 5.15 -17.47
C THR A 18 -5.98 4.82 -17.38
N PHE A 19 -6.31 3.59 -16.96
CA PHE A 19 -7.68 3.09 -16.94
C PHE A 19 -8.01 2.44 -15.60
N THR A 20 -9.28 2.54 -15.22
CA THR A 20 -9.88 1.80 -14.11
C THR A 20 -10.79 0.73 -14.69
N ASP A 21 -10.53 -0.51 -14.31
CA ASP A 21 -11.28 -1.69 -14.71
C ASP A 21 -12.30 -2.05 -13.62
N VAL A 22 -13.49 -2.49 -14.03
CA VAL A 22 -14.51 -3.01 -13.11
C VAL A 22 -15.11 -4.30 -13.63
N LEU A 23 -15.38 -5.22 -12.71
CA LEU A 23 -16.07 -6.48 -12.91
C LEU A 23 -17.13 -6.63 -11.84
N ALA A 24 -18.36 -6.92 -12.24
CA ALA A 24 -19.47 -7.22 -11.34
C ALA A 24 -20.06 -8.59 -11.67
N ILE A 25 -20.31 -9.39 -10.64
CA ILE A 25 -20.91 -10.73 -10.77
C ILE A 25 -22.15 -10.81 -9.88
N ASN A 26 -23.29 -11.11 -10.48
CA ASN A 26 -24.53 -11.35 -9.76
C ASN A 26 -24.58 -12.80 -9.27
N SER A 27 -24.62 -12.98 -7.97
CA SER A 27 -24.61 -14.31 -7.34
C SER A 27 -25.94 -15.05 -7.46
N ALA A 28 -27.03 -14.38 -7.88
CA ALA A 28 -28.34 -15.02 -8.03
C ALA A 28 -28.50 -15.79 -9.35
N ASP A 29 -27.97 -15.24 -10.45
CA ASP A 29 -28.16 -15.75 -11.80
C ASP A 29 -26.84 -15.93 -12.59
N GLY A 30 -25.71 -15.48 -12.03
CA GLY A 30 -24.41 -15.54 -12.67
C GLY A 30 -24.16 -14.44 -13.70
N GLU A 31 -25.01 -13.41 -13.79
CA GLU A 31 -24.80 -12.28 -14.69
C GLU A 31 -23.45 -11.61 -14.42
N VAL A 32 -22.71 -11.31 -15.49
CA VAL A 32 -21.41 -10.63 -15.43
C VAL A 32 -21.50 -9.31 -16.18
N ARG A 33 -21.05 -8.23 -15.53
CA ARG A 33 -20.89 -6.91 -16.15
C ARG A 33 -19.47 -6.42 -16.00
N THR A 34 -18.95 -5.79 -17.04
CA THR A 34 -17.62 -5.21 -17.04
C THR A 34 -17.63 -3.84 -17.69
N ALA A 35 -16.74 -2.98 -17.25
CA ALA A 35 -16.46 -1.72 -17.91
C ALA A 35 -14.99 -1.34 -17.71
N LYS A 36 -14.51 -0.46 -18.59
CA LYS A 36 -13.20 0.18 -18.51
C LYS A 36 -13.41 1.66 -18.70
N VAL A 37 -13.02 2.45 -17.71
CA VAL A 37 -13.15 3.91 -17.73
C VAL A 37 -11.77 4.56 -17.60
N SER A 38 -11.64 5.83 -17.99
CA SER A 38 -10.39 6.57 -17.76
C SER A 38 -10.14 6.72 -16.27
N SER A 39 -8.91 6.46 -15.83
CA SER A 39 -8.47 6.80 -14.47
C SER A 39 -8.35 8.32 -14.31
N GLN A 40 -8.60 8.79 -13.10
CA GLN A 40 -8.38 10.15 -12.64
C GLN A 40 -7.30 10.09 -11.56
N ALA A 41 -6.07 10.46 -11.92
CA ALA A 41 -4.90 10.27 -11.07
C ALA A 41 -4.91 11.16 -9.82
N ASP A 42 -5.54 12.32 -9.90
CA ASP A 42 -5.73 13.29 -8.82
C ASP A 42 -6.98 13.01 -7.98
N ASP A 43 -7.94 12.22 -8.48
CA ASP A 43 -9.12 11.77 -7.75
C ASP A 43 -9.38 10.26 -7.93
N PRO A 44 -8.72 9.40 -7.13
CA PRO A 44 -8.95 7.96 -7.17
C PRO A 44 -10.38 7.57 -6.83
N ILE A 45 -11.09 8.36 -6.02
CA ILE A 45 -12.47 8.08 -5.64
C ILE A 45 -13.40 8.30 -6.83
N ALA A 46 -13.20 9.38 -7.59
CA ALA A 46 -13.95 9.62 -8.83
C ALA A 46 -13.74 8.51 -9.87
N SER A 47 -12.55 7.89 -9.89
CA SER A 47 -12.28 6.71 -10.74
C SER A 47 -13.12 5.49 -10.34
N ILE A 48 -13.26 5.24 -9.02
CA ILE A 48 -14.13 4.18 -8.48
C ILE A 48 -15.59 4.43 -8.84
N VAL A 49 -16.06 5.66 -8.62
CA VAL A 49 -17.46 6.04 -8.89
C VAL A 49 -17.77 5.92 -10.39
N SER A 50 -16.90 6.44 -11.26
CA SER A 50 -17.08 6.36 -12.72
C SER A 50 -17.12 4.90 -13.21
N ALA A 51 -16.26 4.04 -12.66
CA ALA A 51 -16.25 2.63 -13.01
C ALA A 51 -17.54 1.95 -12.55
N TYR A 52 -17.97 2.24 -11.33
CA TYR A 52 -19.21 1.72 -10.77
C TYR A 52 -20.45 2.14 -11.58
N GLU A 53 -20.58 3.40 -11.96
CA GLU A 53 -21.71 3.89 -12.76
C GLU A 53 -21.76 3.20 -14.13
N ALA A 54 -20.61 2.89 -14.72
CA ALA A 54 -20.51 2.24 -16.02
C ALA A 54 -21.07 0.80 -16.08
N ILE A 55 -21.20 0.11 -14.94
CA ILE A 55 -21.83 -1.22 -14.88
C ILE A 55 -23.34 -1.16 -14.61
N GLY A 56 -23.90 0.00 -14.27
CA GLY A 56 -25.34 0.20 -14.06
C GLY A 56 -25.94 -0.71 -12.98
N VAL A 57 -25.19 -0.97 -11.91
CA VAL A 57 -25.64 -1.71 -10.72
C VAL A 57 -26.07 -0.70 -9.65
N GLU A 58 -27.07 -1.06 -8.84
CA GLU A 58 -27.53 -0.23 -7.72
C GLU A 58 -26.69 -0.49 -6.46
N TRP A 59 -26.21 0.57 -5.78
CA TRP A 59 -25.28 0.42 -4.64
C TRP A 59 -25.84 -0.47 -3.52
N ALA A 60 -27.16 -0.37 -3.28
CA ALA A 60 -27.86 -1.18 -2.28
C ALA A 60 -27.85 -2.70 -2.59
N THR A 61 -27.53 -3.09 -3.82
CA THR A 61 -27.51 -4.50 -4.27
C THR A 61 -26.12 -5.11 -4.23
N VAL A 62 -25.08 -4.34 -3.90
CA VAL A 62 -23.69 -4.80 -3.80
C VAL A 62 -23.45 -5.43 -2.43
N SER A 63 -23.10 -6.72 -2.40
CA SER A 63 -22.75 -7.43 -1.16
C SER A 63 -21.28 -7.27 -0.78
N ASP A 64 -20.41 -7.17 -1.80
CA ASP A 64 -18.97 -7.14 -1.64
C ASP A 64 -18.36 -6.16 -2.65
N LEU A 65 -17.43 -5.33 -2.17
CA LEU A 65 -16.63 -4.44 -2.99
C LEU A 65 -15.15 -4.73 -2.74
N MET A 66 -14.44 -5.18 -3.77
CA MET A 66 -12.99 -5.36 -3.75
C MET A 66 -12.35 -4.23 -4.56
N HIS A 67 -11.40 -3.52 -3.97
CA HIS A 67 -10.66 -2.47 -4.63
C HIS A 67 -9.16 -2.83 -4.70
N GLY A 68 -8.65 -2.94 -5.92
CA GLY A 68 -7.24 -3.01 -6.27
C GLY A 68 -6.75 -1.68 -6.83
N THR A 69 -5.48 -1.37 -6.62
CA THR A 69 -4.85 -0.20 -7.22
C THR A 69 -3.36 -0.44 -7.41
N THR A 70 -2.84 0.11 -8.50
CA THR A 70 -1.39 0.14 -8.81
C THR A 70 -0.71 1.42 -8.32
N MET A 71 -1.45 2.36 -7.73
CA MET A 71 -0.90 3.65 -7.29
C MET A 71 0.25 3.48 -6.29
N ALA A 72 0.11 2.58 -5.31
CA ALA A 72 1.14 2.37 -4.29
C ALA A 72 2.43 1.80 -4.90
N THR A 73 2.32 0.85 -5.83
CA THR A 73 3.49 0.27 -6.49
C THR A 73 4.17 1.27 -7.42
N ASN A 74 3.40 2.07 -8.15
CA ASN A 74 3.93 3.11 -9.03
C ASN A 74 4.64 4.21 -8.23
N ALA A 75 4.06 4.64 -7.10
CA ALA A 75 4.69 5.60 -6.20
C ALA A 75 6.07 5.13 -5.70
N ILE A 76 6.24 3.84 -5.43
CA ILE A 76 7.55 3.26 -5.06
C ILE A 76 8.52 3.27 -6.24
N VAL A 77 8.06 2.85 -7.42
CA VAL A 77 8.92 2.77 -8.63
C VAL A 77 9.35 4.16 -9.11
N GLU A 78 8.46 5.14 -9.05
CA GLU A 78 8.69 6.52 -9.48
C GLU A 78 9.39 7.37 -8.39
N GLY A 79 9.55 6.84 -7.18
CA GLY A 79 10.10 7.56 -6.04
C GLY A 79 9.19 8.71 -5.54
N ASN A 80 7.91 8.70 -5.92
CA ASN A 80 6.92 9.68 -5.51
C ASN A 80 6.25 9.28 -4.19
N LEU A 81 7.03 9.25 -3.11
CA LEU A 81 6.56 8.92 -1.78
C LEU A 81 6.59 10.14 -0.87
N ALA A 82 5.64 10.19 0.07
CA ALA A 82 5.64 11.23 1.09
C ALA A 82 6.94 11.19 1.91
N PRO A 83 7.49 12.35 2.30
CA PRO A 83 8.56 12.43 3.29
C PRO A 83 8.22 11.68 4.57
N VAL A 84 9.08 10.74 4.98
CA VAL A 84 8.98 10.04 6.27
C VAL A 84 10.27 10.13 7.08
N VAL A 85 10.17 9.85 8.38
CA VAL A 85 11.29 9.71 9.31
C VAL A 85 11.38 8.25 9.74
N LEU A 86 12.60 7.69 9.74
CA LEU A 86 12.87 6.40 10.35
C LEU A 86 13.29 6.64 11.80
N VAL A 87 12.53 6.08 12.75
CA VAL A 87 12.96 5.96 14.15
C VAL A 87 13.51 4.56 14.34
N ALA A 88 14.80 4.45 14.65
CA ALA A 88 15.47 3.19 14.92
C ALA A 88 15.98 3.16 16.35
N THR A 89 16.21 1.97 16.90
CA THR A 89 16.93 1.85 18.18
C THR A 89 18.31 2.49 18.09
N GLU A 90 18.81 3.07 19.18
CA GLU A 90 20.18 3.59 19.32
C GLU A 90 21.22 2.62 18.74
N GLY A 91 22.00 3.08 17.76
CA GLY A 91 23.01 2.31 17.02
C GLY A 91 22.48 1.61 15.76
N PHE A 92 21.20 1.74 15.40
CA PHE A 92 20.57 0.99 14.30
C PHE A 92 19.99 1.87 13.17
N ARG A 93 20.21 3.20 13.20
CA ARG A 93 19.65 4.11 12.17
C ARG A 93 20.11 3.80 10.73
N ASP A 94 21.28 3.21 10.57
CA ASP A 94 21.87 2.89 9.26
C ASP A 94 21.48 1.50 8.75
N THR A 95 20.61 0.78 9.44
CA THR A 95 20.16 -0.56 9.04
C THR A 95 19.60 -0.60 7.62
N ILE A 96 18.85 0.43 7.20
CA ILE A 96 18.27 0.49 5.85
C ILE A 96 19.30 0.85 4.76
N GLU A 97 20.38 1.54 5.13
CA GLU A 97 21.50 1.87 4.25
C GLU A 97 22.35 0.63 4.01
N ILE A 98 22.71 -0.07 5.08
CA ILE A 98 23.47 -1.33 5.04
C ILE A 98 22.65 -2.43 4.34
N GLY A 99 21.35 -2.51 4.64
CA GLY A 99 20.49 -3.60 4.18
C GLY A 99 20.97 -4.97 4.66
N ARG A 100 20.58 -6.04 3.95
CA ARG A 100 20.95 -7.42 4.32
C ARG A 100 22.24 -7.92 3.67
N GLN A 101 22.89 -7.09 2.84
CA GLN A 101 24.07 -7.48 2.07
C GLN A 101 23.88 -8.75 1.21
N ASN A 102 22.63 -9.08 0.86
CA ASN A 102 22.32 -10.22 0.00
C ASN A 102 22.92 -9.99 -1.40
N ARG A 103 23.81 -10.88 -1.84
CA ARG A 103 24.45 -10.82 -3.16
C ARG A 103 23.81 -11.84 -4.10
N ARG A 104 23.31 -11.37 -5.25
CA ARG A 104 22.86 -12.28 -6.33
C ARG A 104 24.02 -13.07 -6.92
N GLU A 105 25.19 -12.44 -7.04
CA GLU A 105 26.42 -13.05 -7.56
C GLU A 105 27.54 -12.89 -6.54
N LEU A 106 27.87 -13.97 -5.82
CA LEU A 106 28.77 -13.91 -4.65
C LEU A 106 30.18 -13.40 -4.99
N TYR A 107 30.69 -13.76 -6.17
CA TYR A 107 32.08 -13.49 -6.59
C TYR A 107 32.24 -12.31 -7.56
N ARG A 108 31.16 -11.63 -7.96
CA ARG A 108 31.28 -10.44 -8.80
C ARG A 108 31.68 -9.23 -7.93
N LEU A 109 32.92 -8.77 -8.06
CA LEU A 109 33.43 -7.62 -7.31
C LEU A 109 32.93 -6.28 -7.86
N GLN A 110 32.65 -6.24 -9.17
CA GLN A 110 32.05 -5.08 -9.85
C GLN A 110 30.53 -5.13 -9.68
N VAL A 111 30.04 -4.64 -8.55
CA VAL A 111 28.60 -4.61 -8.26
C VAL A 111 28.07 -3.22 -8.59
N THR A 112 26.91 -3.16 -9.26
CA THR A 112 26.17 -1.90 -9.41
C THR A 112 25.87 -1.33 -8.02
N PRO A 113 26.09 -0.02 -7.80
CA PRO A 113 25.75 0.61 -6.54
C PRO A 113 24.29 0.33 -6.15
N LYS A 114 24.08 0.06 -4.86
CA LYS A 114 22.74 -0.07 -4.31
C LYS A 114 22.00 1.27 -4.51
N LEU A 115 20.70 1.20 -4.80
CA LEU A 115 19.85 2.40 -4.77
C LEU A 115 19.87 3.02 -3.36
N PRO A 116 19.89 4.37 -3.26
CA PRO A 116 19.74 5.03 -1.97
C PRO A 116 18.49 4.54 -1.22
N PRO A 117 18.52 4.46 0.12
CA PRO A 117 17.34 4.09 0.89
C PRO A 117 16.21 5.12 0.72
N LEU A 118 14.97 4.67 0.91
CA LEU A 118 13.78 5.54 0.85
C LEU A 118 13.80 6.68 1.89
N VAL A 119 14.52 6.49 3.01
CA VAL A 119 14.68 7.50 4.05
C VAL A 119 16.13 8.02 4.05
N PRO A 120 16.37 9.29 3.69
CA PRO A 120 17.71 9.86 3.66
C PRO A 120 18.29 10.00 5.06
N GLU A 121 19.62 10.05 5.17
CA GLU A 121 20.37 10.08 6.44
C GLU A 121 19.85 11.09 7.45
N HIS A 122 19.59 12.33 7.02
CA HIS A 122 19.11 13.40 7.89
C HIS A 122 17.68 13.20 8.44
N ARG A 123 16.95 12.16 8.00
CA ARG A 123 15.62 11.76 8.50
C ARG A 123 15.65 10.39 9.19
N ARG A 124 16.83 9.87 9.52
CA ARG A 124 16.98 8.66 10.34
C ARG A 124 17.39 9.10 11.74
N ILE A 125 16.51 8.92 12.71
CA ILE A 125 16.77 9.27 14.11
C ILE A 125 16.81 8.02 14.98
N GLU A 126 17.53 8.15 16.09
CA GLU A 126 17.71 7.08 17.05
C GLU A 126 16.85 7.36 18.28
N ALA A 127 16.20 6.31 18.77
CA ALA A 127 15.52 6.28 20.05
C ALA A 127 16.41 5.55 21.06
N ILE A 128 16.65 6.20 22.20
CA ILE A 128 17.44 5.65 23.30
C ILE A 128 16.59 4.60 24.06
N GLU A 129 16.52 3.39 23.52
CA GLU A 129 15.81 2.23 24.07
C GLU A 129 16.51 0.90 23.71
N ARG A 130 16.09 -0.21 24.33
CA ARG A 130 16.46 -1.57 23.90
C ARG A 130 15.48 -2.63 24.38
N ILE A 131 15.02 -3.47 23.46
CA ILE A 131 14.34 -4.75 23.72
C ILE A 131 15.26 -5.92 23.34
N GLY A 132 15.31 -6.95 24.21
CA GLY A 132 16.04 -8.19 24.00
C GLY A 132 15.29 -9.20 23.13
N PRO A 133 15.96 -10.30 22.72
CA PRO A 133 15.38 -11.28 21.80
C PRO A 133 14.19 -12.07 22.38
N GLU A 134 14.05 -12.12 23.71
CA GLU A 134 12.92 -12.75 24.40
C GLU A 134 11.84 -11.73 24.80
N GLY A 135 11.91 -10.51 24.27
CA GLY A 135 10.95 -9.42 24.54
C GLY A 135 11.20 -8.69 25.86
N GLN A 136 12.27 -9.02 26.60
CA GLN A 136 12.64 -8.31 27.82
C GLN A 136 13.12 -6.89 27.54
N VAL A 137 12.73 -5.92 28.36
CA VAL A 137 13.22 -4.54 28.26
C VAL A 137 14.60 -4.45 28.88
N LEU A 138 15.63 -4.24 28.05
CA LEU A 138 17.02 -4.04 28.52
C LEU A 138 17.29 -2.56 28.82
N LYS A 139 16.66 -1.65 28.07
CA LYS A 139 16.70 -0.22 28.29
C LYS A 139 15.32 0.37 27.95
N PRO A 140 14.55 0.88 28.93
CA PRO A 140 13.22 1.40 28.66
C PRO A 140 13.28 2.69 27.85
N LEU A 141 12.32 2.88 26.93
CA LEU A 141 12.10 4.17 26.30
C LEU A 141 11.56 5.15 27.33
N SER A 142 12.31 6.21 27.61
CA SER A 142 11.84 7.25 28.53
C SER A 142 10.80 8.16 27.87
N GLU A 143 9.91 8.75 28.67
CA GLU A 143 8.94 9.72 28.16
C GLU A 143 9.62 10.97 27.58
N ALA A 144 10.73 11.41 28.20
CA ALA A 144 11.52 12.52 27.70
C ALA A 144 12.08 12.25 26.30
N GLU A 145 12.59 11.02 26.07
CA GLU A 145 13.10 10.61 24.77
C GLU A 145 11.97 10.47 23.73
N ALA A 146 10.80 9.95 24.12
CA ALA A 146 9.66 9.81 23.20
C ALA A 146 9.07 11.16 22.76
N ARG A 147 9.24 12.22 23.56
CA ARG A 147 8.76 13.59 23.26
C ARG A 147 9.74 14.42 22.43
N ARG A 148 10.99 13.96 22.28
CA ARG A 148 12.04 14.65 21.53
C ARG A 148 11.81 14.58 20.02
#